data_AF-A0A2D6LT39-F1
#
_entry.id   AF-A0A2D6LT39-F1
#
_cell.length_a   1.000
_cell.length_b   1.000
_cell.length_c   1.000
_cell.angle_alpha   90.00
_cell.angle_beta   90.00
_cell.angle_gamma   90.00
#
_symmetry.space_group_name_H-M   'P 1'
#
loop_
_entity.id
_entity.type
_entity.pdbx_description
1 polymer ?
#
loop_
_entity_poly.entity_id
_entity_poly.type
_entity_poly.pdbx_seq_one_letter_code
_entity_poly.pdbx_strand_id
1 'polypeptide(L)' 'NFRKQFAGVGMTYNSELNMFISPKPFPSWTLDSNGDWQPPVAKPAGWTPTNAGGSHLWNEESQTWEVNPNHTAP' A
#
# COMPACT_ATOMS: atom_id res chain seq x y z
N ASN A 1 1.42 20.64 -21.66
CA ASN A 1 1.61 20.38 -20.22
C ASN A 1 1.35 18.90 -20.00
N PHE A 2 2.41 18.09 -20.01
CA PHE A 2 2.32 16.63 -19.98
C PHE A 2 1.96 16.18 -18.58
N ARG A 3 0.69 15.79 -18.39
CA ARG A 3 0.19 15.14 -17.17
C ARG A 3 0.99 13.84 -16.99
N LYS A 4 1.95 13.86 -16.06
CA LYS A 4 3.02 12.85 -15.93
C LYS A 4 2.63 11.60 -15.15
N GLN A 5 1.37 11.46 -14.76
CA GLN A 5 0.87 10.24 -14.13
C GLN A 5 -0.30 9.75 -14.97
N PHE A 6 0.00 8.77 -15.82
CA PHE A 6 -1.01 8.04 -16.57
C PHE A 6 -1.94 7.38 -15.55
N ALA A 7 -3.25 7.59 -15.70
CA ALA A 7 -4.25 6.82 -15.00
C ALA A 7 -4.03 5.34 -15.38
N GLY A 8 -3.46 4.57 -14.46
CA GLY A 8 -3.49 3.11 -14.56
C GLY A 8 -4.95 2.66 -14.52
N VAL A 9 -5.28 1.59 -15.24
CA VAL A 9 -6.61 0.98 -15.17
C VAL A 9 -6.96 0.72 -13.70
N GLY A 10 -8.04 1.34 -13.21
CA GLY A 10 -8.49 1.21 -11.81
C GLY A 10 -8.14 2.37 -10.87
N MET A 11 -7.38 3.39 -11.32
CA MET A 11 -7.15 4.59 -10.51
C MET A 11 -8.41 5.46 -10.39
N THR A 12 -8.68 5.97 -9.19
CA THR A 12 -9.80 6.87 -8.90
C THR A 12 -9.28 8.28 -8.70
N TYR A 13 -9.88 9.25 -9.38
CA TYR A 13 -9.57 10.66 -9.14
C TYR A 13 -10.12 11.07 -7.77
N ASN A 14 -9.26 11.52 -6.88
CA ASN A 14 -9.66 12.12 -5.61
C ASN A 14 -9.68 13.65 -5.77
N SER A 15 -10.88 14.24 -5.67
CA SER A 15 -11.09 15.68 -5.81
C SER A 15 -10.52 16.50 -4.66
N GLU A 16 -10.39 15.93 -3.46
CA GLU A 16 -9.84 16.63 -2.30
C GLU A 16 -8.33 16.87 -2.49
N LEU A 17 -7.63 15.85 -3.00
CA LEU A 17 -6.18 15.90 -3.23
C LEU A 17 -5.80 16.33 -4.65
N ASN A 18 -6.79 16.55 -5.53
CA ASN A 18 -6.61 16.90 -6.93
C ASN A 18 -5.62 15.97 -7.68
N MET A 19 -5.65 14.67 -7.36
CA MET A 19 -4.75 13.67 -7.92
C MET A 19 -5.45 12.33 -8.19
N PHE A 20 -4.86 11.53 -9.08
CA PHE A 20 -5.29 10.15 -9.30
C PHE A 20 -4.67 9.24 -8.26
N ILE A 21 -5.51 8.42 -7.66
CA ILE A 21 -5.13 7.54 -6.57
C ILE A 21 -5.34 6.11 -7.01
N SER A 22 -4.38 5.25 -6.71
CA SER A 22 -4.50 3.81 -6.91
C SER A 22 -5.75 3.27 -6.20
N PRO A 23 -6.39 2.23 -6.72
CA PRO A 23 -7.51 1.60 -6.02
C PRO A 23 -7.07 1.16 -4.63
N LYS A 24 -7.99 1.27 -3.68
CA LYS A 24 -7.76 0.92 -2.29
C LYS A 24 -7.29 -0.54 -2.17
N PRO A 25 -6.05 -0.81 -1.70
CA PRO A 25 -5.51 -2.17 -1.65
C PRO A 25 -6.30 -3.06 -0.69
N PHE A 26 -6.66 -2.51 0.47
CA PHE A 26 -7.41 -3.18 1.52
C PHE A 26 -8.40 -2.22 2.19
N PRO A 27 -9.62 -2.67 2.57
CA PRO A 27 -10.64 -1.84 3.22
C PRO A 27 -10.21 -1.10 4.49
N SER A 28 -9.28 -1.65 5.27
CA SER A 28 -8.79 -1.01 6.50
C SER A 28 -7.78 0.10 6.25
N TRP A 29 -7.17 0.16 5.06
CA TRP A 29 -6.16 1.16 4.77
C TRP A 29 -6.81 2.53 4.63
N THR A 30 -6.09 3.57 5.01
CA THR A 30 -6.53 4.95 4.91
C THR A 30 -5.57 5.70 4.03
N LEU A 31 -6.10 6.63 3.25
CA LEU A 31 -5.27 7.41 2.37
C LEU A 31 -4.67 8.57 3.16
N ASP A 32 -3.35 8.72 3.10
CA ASP A 32 -2.71 9.89 3.69
C ASP A 32 -2.79 11.12 2.78
N SER A 33 -2.34 12.26 3.28
CA SER A 33 -2.33 13.53 2.54
C SER A 33 -1.40 13.53 1.31
N ASN A 34 -0.50 12.55 1.20
CA ASN A 34 0.41 12.40 0.06
C ASN A 34 -0.20 11.54 -1.06
N GLY A 35 -1.39 10.95 -0.82
CA GLY A 35 -2.02 10.04 -1.76
C GLY A 35 -1.50 8.60 -1.65
N ASP A 36 -0.79 8.27 -0.58
CA ASP A 36 -0.33 6.92 -0.31
C ASP A 36 -1.31 6.20 0.63
N TRP A 37 -1.63 4.95 0.31
CA TRP A 37 -2.44 4.12 1.18
C TRP A 37 -1.61 3.63 2.37
N GLN A 38 -2.06 3.99 3.58
CA GLN A 38 -1.44 3.59 4.84
C GLN A 38 -2.30 2.55 5.56
N PRO A 39 -1.71 1.44 6.01
CA PRO A 39 -2.38 0.48 6.88
C PRO A 39 -2.68 1.10 8.26
N PRO A 40 -3.71 0.60 8.97
CA PRO A 40 -4.04 1.10 10.31
C PRO A 40 -2.97 0.74 11.36
N VAL A 41 -2.19 -0.32 11.14
CA VAL A 41 -1.08 -0.71 12.01
C VAL A 41 0.24 -0.45 11.30
N ALA A 42 1.16 0.23 11.98
CA ALA A 42 2.49 0.51 11.46
C ALA A 42 3.27 -0.77 11.15
N LYS A 43 4.11 -0.73 10.11
CA LYS A 43 4.98 -1.85 9.74
C LYS A 43 5.89 -2.25 10.92
N PRO A 44 6.17 -3.54 11.13
CA PRO A 44 7.05 -4.00 12.21
C PRO A 44 8.46 -3.42 12.10
N ALA A 45 9.10 -3.17 13.25
CA ALA A 45 10.52 -2.80 13.31
C ALA A 45 11.36 -4.00 12.83
N GLY A 46 11.95 -3.89 11.64
CA GLY A 46 12.59 -5.03 10.95
C GLY A 46 11.90 -5.42 9.65
N TRP A 47 10.84 -4.72 9.24
CA TRP A 47 10.29 -4.89 7.90
C TRP A 47 11.35 -4.58 6.84
N THR A 48 11.81 -5.60 6.14
CA THR A 48 12.65 -5.47 4.95
C THR A 48 11.81 -5.62 3.68
N PRO A 49 11.92 -4.73 2.69
CA PRO A 49 11.33 -4.95 1.37
C PRO A 49 11.99 -6.15 0.66
N THR A 50 11.21 -6.89 -0.11
CA THR A 50 11.68 -8.03 -0.92
C THR A 50 10.97 -8.01 -2.27
N ASN A 51 11.46 -8.77 -3.25
CA ASN A 51 10.77 -8.95 -4.53
C ASN A 51 9.37 -9.59 -4.39
N ALA A 52 9.09 -10.21 -3.23
CA ALA A 52 7.81 -10.82 -2.89
C ALA A 52 6.91 -9.93 -2.01
N GLY A 53 7.15 -8.62 -1.95
CA GLY A 53 6.30 -7.67 -1.22
C GLY A 53 6.76 -7.35 0.21
N GLY A 54 7.92 -7.85 0.62
CA GLY A 54 8.52 -7.61 1.94
C GLY A 54 8.57 -8.84 2.84
N SER A 55 9.22 -8.69 3.99
CA SER A 55 9.34 -9.71 5.05
C SER A 55 8.04 -9.97 5.79
N HIS A 56 7.14 -8.98 5.82
CA HIS A 56 5.82 -9.12 6.42
C HIS A 56 4.76 -8.62 5.43
N LEU A 57 3.64 -9.35 5.37
CA LEU A 57 2.46 -9.03 4.57
C LEU A 57 1.34 -8.55 5.49
N TRP A 58 0.50 -7.66 4.98
CA TRP A 58 -0.68 -7.20 5.69
C TRP A 58 -1.77 -8.26 5.62
N ASN A 59 -2.21 -8.77 6.78
CA ASN A 59 -3.42 -9.58 6.90
C ASN A 59 -4.59 -8.66 7.25
N GLU A 60 -5.51 -8.50 6.29
CA GLU A 60 -6.70 -7.66 6.43
C GLU A 60 -7.74 -8.22 7.41
N GLU A 61 -7.84 -9.55 7.52
CA GLU A 61 -8.82 -10.20 8.39
C GLU A 61 -8.46 -10.01 9.87
N SER A 62 -7.18 -10.15 10.21
CA SER A 62 -6.68 -9.96 11.58
C SER A 62 -6.22 -8.52 11.85
N GLN A 63 -6.12 -7.68 10.82
CA GLN A 63 -5.52 -6.34 10.87
C GLN A 63 -4.12 -6.34 11.50
N THR A 64 -3.30 -7.34 11.15
CA THR A 64 -1.93 -7.48 11.65
C THR A 64 -0.94 -7.77 10.53
N TRP A 65 0.35 -7.54 10.82
CA TRP A 65 1.44 -7.90 9.92
C TRP A 65 1.89 -9.33 10.20
N GLU A 66 1.73 -10.21 9.22
CA GLU A 66 2.16 -11.60 9.30
C GLU A 66 3.47 -11.81 8.55
N VAL A 67 4.32 -12.71 9.05
CA VAL A 67 5.57 -13.05 8.37
C VAL A 67 5.25 -13.62 7.00
N ASN A 68 5.85 -13.05 5.97
CA ASN A 68 5.68 -13.54 4.61
C ASN A 68 6.33 -14.93 4.50
N PRO A 69 5.58 -16.00 4.19
CA PRO A 69 6.16 -17.34 4.07
C PRO A 69 7.15 -17.44 2.90
N ASN A 70 7.09 -16.51 1.94
CA ASN A 70 8.03 -16.39 0.84
C ASN A 70 9.23 -15.47 1.17
N HIS A 71 9.34 -14.96 2.41
CA HIS A 71 10.53 -14.29 2.89
C HIS A 71 11.55 -15.35 3.29
N THR A 72 12.19 -15.94 2.30
CA THR A 72 13.39 -16.72 2.52
C THR A 72 14.51 -15.74 2.87
N ALA A 73 14.99 -15.78 4.11
CA ALA A 73 16.26 -15.15 4.46
C ALA A 73 17.35 -15.70 3.52
N PRO A 74 18.20 -14.85 2.92
CA PRO A 74 19.32 -15.31 2.10
C PRO A 74 20.30 -16.18 2.89
#